data_AF-A0A958H746-F1
#
_entry.id   AF-A0A958H746-F1
#
_cell.length_a   1.000
_cell.length_b   1.000
_cell.length_c   1.000
_cell.angle_alpha   90.00
_cell.angle_beta   90.00
_cell.angle_gamma   90.00
#
_symmetry.space_group_name_H-M   'P 1'
#
loop_
_entity.id
_entity.type
_entity.pdbx_description
1 polymer ?
#
loop_
_entity_poly.entity_id
_entity_poly.type
_entity_poly.pdbx_seq_one_letter_code
_entity_poly.pdbx_strand_id
1 'polypeptide(L)'
;MSNTPLFPPTVADVQRIAALDDPVVRNLQITQCYYELSQAMAQLTGPGANWCTVATWASNQAGQSIRKEDLQRALERLVRRSQDATAAAQAMAAQGAAISGDETRSLAGAVDALRDALSPAA
;
A
#
# COMPACT_ATOMS: atom_id res chain seq x y z
N MET A 1 22.34 -28.08 -4.06
CA MET A 1 21.03 -28.00 -3.40
C MET A 1 19.99 -27.96 -4.50
N SER A 2 19.28 -29.07 -4.71
CA SER A 2 18.31 -29.21 -5.80
C SER A 2 17.07 -28.38 -5.49
N ASN A 3 16.81 -27.37 -6.30
CA ASN A 3 15.66 -26.47 -6.17
C ASN A 3 14.42 -27.17 -6.71
N THR A 4 13.74 -27.96 -5.89
CA THR A 4 12.42 -28.49 -6.24
C THR A 4 11.48 -27.29 -6.42
N PRO A 5 10.78 -27.16 -7.56
CA PRO A 5 9.80 -26.10 -7.72
C PRO A 5 8.71 -26.26 -6.65
N LEU A 6 8.62 -25.25 -5.77
CA LEU A 6 7.57 -25.17 -4.75
C LEU A 6 6.32 -24.66 -5.45
N PHE A 7 5.40 -25.56 -5.75
CA PHE A 7 4.08 -25.18 -6.25
C PHE A 7 3.28 -24.55 -5.10
N PRO A 8 2.57 -23.44 -5.35
CA PRO A 8 1.70 -22.89 -4.33
C PRO A 8 0.60 -23.91 -4.00
N PRO A 9 0.20 -24.02 -2.71
CA PRO A 9 -0.89 -24.89 -2.32
C PRO A 9 -2.19 -24.50 -3.04
N THR A 10 -2.98 -25.50 -3.39
CA THR A 10 -4.24 -25.32 -4.10
C THR A 10 -5.42 -25.20 -3.13
N VAL A 11 -6.58 -24.76 -3.64
CA VAL A 11 -7.83 -24.77 -2.86
C VAL A 11 -8.22 -26.18 -2.43
N ALA A 12 -7.91 -27.20 -3.24
CA ALA A 12 -8.16 -28.60 -2.88
C ALA A 12 -7.29 -29.05 -1.70
N ASP A 13 -6.04 -28.58 -1.61
CA ASP A 13 -5.17 -28.84 -0.46
C ASP A 13 -5.74 -28.23 0.82
N VAL A 14 -6.23 -26.99 0.73
CA VAL A 14 -6.89 -26.31 1.86
C VAL A 14 -8.14 -27.08 2.31
N GLN A 15 -8.98 -27.51 1.38
CA GLN A 15 -10.18 -28.30 1.68
C GLN A 15 -9.83 -29.63 2.36
N ARG A 16 -8.82 -30.33 1.84
CA ARG A 16 -8.32 -31.58 2.41
C ARG A 16 -7.79 -31.38 3.83
N ILE A 17 -7.04 -30.30 4.08
CA ILE A 17 -6.52 -29.96 5.42
C ILE A 17 -7.66 -29.62 6.37
N ALA A 18 -8.63 -28.81 5.93
CA ALA A 18 -9.78 -28.40 6.74
C ALA A 18 -10.66 -29.59 7.16
N ALA A 19 -10.75 -30.63 6.32
CA ALA A 19 -11.49 -31.85 6.58
C ALA A 19 -10.80 -32.81 7.58
N LEU A 20 -9.58 -32.52 8.05
CA LEU A 20 -8.91 -33.34 9.06
C LEU A 20 -9.57 -33.15 10.42
N ASP A 21 -9.98 -34.26 11.04
CA ASP A 21 -10.60 -34.27 12.38
C ASP A 21 -9.59 -34.04 13.49
N ASP A 22 -8.37 -34.60 13.36
CA ASP A 22 -7.31 -34.41 14.34
C ASP A 22 -6.80 -32.96 14.31
N PRO A 23 -7.02 -32.17 15.38
CA PRO A 23 -6.63 -30.77 15.40
C PRO A 23 -5.11 -30.55 15.39
N VAL A 24 -4.33 -31.48 15.91
CA VAL A 24 -2.87 -31.37 15.94
C VAL A 24 -2.31 -31.55 14.54
N VAL A 25 -2.75 -32.61 13.84
CA VAL A 25 -2.34 -32.87 12.47
C VAL A 25 -2.84 -31.77 11.54
N ARG A 26 -4.07 -31.28 11.73
CA ARG A 26 -4.61 -30.15 10.96
C ARG A 26 -3.76 -28.90 11.13
N ASN A 27 -3.43 -28.52 12.37
CA ASN A 27 -2.61 -27.33 12.64
C ASN A 27 -1.20 -27.44 12.06
N LEU A 28 -0.60 -28.64 12.10
CA LEU A 28 0.69 -28.89 11.46
C LEU A 28 0.60 -28.65 9.94
N GLN A 29 -0.43 -29.21 9.29
CA GLN A 29 -0.59 -29.04 7.84
C GLN A 29 -0.98 -27.62 7.44
N ILE A 30 -1.75 -26.91 8.24
CA ILE A 30 -2.01 -25.46 8.04
C ILE A 30 -0.67 -24.71 8.05
N THR A 31 0.16 -24.95 9.06
CA THR A 31 1.47 -24.27 9.18
C THR A 31 2.36 -24.56 7.97
N GLN A 32 2.41 -25.82 7.55
CA GLN A 32 3.17 -26.23 6.36
C GLN A 32 2.64 -25.57 5.08
N CYS A 33 1.32 -25.55 4.89
CA CYS A 33 0.67 -24.92 3.75
C CYS A 33 0.97 -23.41 3.69
N TYR A 34 0.95 -22.72 4.84
CA TYR A 34 1.34 -21.31 4.92
C TYR A 34 2.81 -21.08 4.55
N TYR A 35 3.71 -21.97 4.99
CA TYR A 35 5.13 -21.93 4.62
C TYR A 35 5.32 -22.11 3.11
N GLU A 36 4.69 -23.10 2.50
CA GLU A 36 4.78 -23.37 1.06
C GLU A 36 4.26 -22.19 0.23
N LEU A 37 3.11 -21.62 0.61
CA LEU A 37 2.57 -20.43 -0.02
C LEU A 37 3.53 -19.24 0.11
N SER A 38 4.10 -19.04 1.29
CA SER A 38 5.09 -17.98 1.55
C SER A 38 6.30 -18.11 0.63
N GLN A 39 6.84 -19.33 0.48
CA GLN A 39 7.99 -19.59 -0.38
C GLN A 39 7.64 -19.40 -1.87
N ALA A 40 6.51 -19.92 -2.33
CA ALA A 40 6.05 -19.75 -3.70
C ALA A 40 5.83 -18.27 -4.04
N MET A 41 5.27 -17.49 -3.13
CA MET A 41 5.14 -16.04 -3.29
C MET A 41 6.49 -15.32 -3.34
N ALA A 42 7.43 -15.67 -2.47
CA ALA A 42 8.75 -15.06 -2.46
C ALA A 42 9.51 -15.27 -3.79
N GLN A 43 9.26 -16.38 -4.50
CA GLN A 43 9.81 -16.61 -5.84
C GLN A 43 9.27 -15.62 -6.89
N LEU A 44 8.05 -15.11 -6.69
CA LEU A 44 7.41 -14.15 -7.61
C LEU A 44 7.72 -12.70 -7.26
N THR A 45 7.77 -12.36 -5.97
CA THR A 45 7.89 -10.97 -5.49
C THR A 45 9.30 -10.59 -5.07
N GLY A 46 10.21 -11.56 -4.99
CA GLY A 46 11.51 -11.38 -4.36
C GLY A 46 11.47 -11.48 -2.83
N PRO A 47 12.65 -11.41 -2.18
CA PRO A 47 12.79 -11.58 -0.74
C PRO A 47 12.06 -10.47 0.04
N GLY A 48 11.41 -10.84 1.15
CA GLY A 48 10.76 -9.92 2.08
C GLY A 48 9.27 -9.61 1.80
N ALA A 49 8.75 -9.96 0.62
CA ALA A 49 7.37 -9.71 0.21
C ALA A 49 6.53 -11.01 0.10
N ASN A 50 6.72 -11.94 1.02
CA ASN A 50 5.99 -13.21 1.03
C ASN A 50 4.54 -13.07 1.53
N TRP A 51 3.79 -14.17 1.55
CA TRP A 51 2.39 -14.19 1.96
C TRP A 51 2.14 -13.59 3.35
N CYS A 52 3.00 -13.87 4.34
CA CYS A 52 2.85 -13.33 5.68
C CYS A 52 3.00 -11.80 5.70
N THR A 53 3.90 -11.24 4.86
CA THR A 53 4.05 -9.79 4.69
C THR A 53 2.77 -9.18 4.15
N VAL A 54 2.21 -9.76 3.08
CA VAL A 54 0.97 -9.27 2.45
C VAL A 54 -0.22 -9.37 3.41
N ALA A 55 -0.37 -10.49 4.12
CA ALA A 55 -1.44 -10.68 5.10
C ALA A 55 -1.37 -9.65 6.24
N THR A 56 -0.17 -9.36 6.75
CA THR A 56 0.04 -8.34 7.78
C THR A 56 -0.30 -6.95 7.27
N TRP A 57 0.16 -6.61 6.06
CA TRP A 57 -0.17 -5.33 5.42
C TRP A 57 -1.67 -5.16 5.21
N ALA A 58 -2.34 -6.19 4.67
CA ALA A 58 -3.78 -6.17 4.40
C ALA A 58 -4.60 -6.02 5.68
N SER A 59 -4.20 -6.72 6.76
CA SER A 59 -4.83 -6.58 8.07
C SER A 59 -4.69 -5.16 8.63
N ASN A 60 -3.49 -4.57 8.55
CA ASN A 60 -3.26 -3.19 8.95
C ASN A 60 -4.08 -2.19 8.12
N GLN A 61 -4.17 -2.41 6.80
CA GLN A 61 -4.99 -1.58 5.91
C GLN A 61 -6.48 -1.69 6.26
N ALA A 62 -6.99 -2.90 6.49
CA ALA A 62 -8.38 -3.10 6.91
C ALA A 62 -8.67 -2.39 8.25
N GLY A 63 -7.75 -2.51 9.22
CA GLY A 63 -7.86 -1.81 10.50
C GLY A 63 -7.88 -0.29 10.34
N GLN A 64 -7.04 0.26 9.46
CA GLN A 64 -7.02 1.69 9.13
C GLN A 64 -8.35 2.16 8.55
N SER A 65 -8.91 1.42 7.60
CA SER A 65 -10.20 1.72 6.98
C SER A 65 -11.35 1.66 7.98
N ILE A 66 -11.37 0.66 8.87
CA ILE A 66 -12.37 0.54 9.93
C ILE A 66 -12.33 1.76 10.88
N ARG A 67 -11.12 2.25 11.21
CA ARG A 67 -10.93 3.47 12.00
C ARG A 67 -11.20 4.77 11.23
N LYS A 68 -11.60 4.66 9.95
CA LYS A 68 -11.90 5.79 9.05
C LYS A 68 -10.72 6.74 8.84
N GLU A 69 -9.50 6.23 8.94
CA GLU A 69 -8.27 7.03 8.80
C GLU A 69 -7.91 7.30 7.32
N ASP A 70 -8.55 6.61 6.37
CA ASP A 70 -8.19 6.67 4.94
C ASP A 70 -8.29 8.07 4.36
N LEU A 71 -9.38 8.79 4.68
CA LEU A 71 -9.61 10.15 4.19
C LEU A 71 -8.58 11.13 4.73
N GLN A 72 -8.34 11.09 6.05
CA GLN A 72 -7.34 11.94 6.70
C GLN A 72 -5.96 11.73 6.06
N ARG A 73 -5.54 10.48 5.88
CA ARG A 73 -4.23 10.17 5.29
C ARG A 73 -4.17 10.51 3.81
N ALA A 74 -5.26 10.38 3.07
CA ALA A 74 -5.34 10.84 1.69
C ALA A 74 -5.13 12.36 1.61
N LEU A 75 -5.80 13.13 2.48
CA LEU A 75 -5.64 14.58 2.56
C LEU A 75 -4.22 14.98 2.97
N GLU A 76 -3.67 14.37 4.01
CA GLU A 76 -2.28 14.60 4.46
C GLU A 76 -1.26 14.33 3.34
N ARG A 77 -1.47 13.28 2.53
CA ARG A 77 -0.62 12.97 1.37
C ARG A 77 -0.74 14.03 0.28
N LEU A 78 -1.94 14.51 -0.02
CA LEU A 78 -2.16 15.55 -1.03
C LEU A 78 -1.55 16.88 -0.62
N VAL A 79 -1.78 17.30 0.63
CA VAL A 79 -1.21 18.53 1.18
C VAL A 79 0.31 18.49 1.12
N ARG A 80 0.94 17.41 1.61
CA ARG A 80 2.40 17.26 1.54
C ARG A 80 2.93 17.32 0.10
N ARG A 81 2.30 16.59 -0.84
CA ARG A 81 2.68 16.64 -2.25
C ARG A 81 2.58 18.05 -2.84
N SER A 82 1.56 18.82 -2.47
CA SER A 82 1.41 20.21 -2.94
C SER A 82 2.51 21.12 -2.38
N GLN A 83 2.90 20.94 -1.11
CA GLN A 83 4.01 21.68 -0.50
C GLN A 83 5.34 21.34 -1.17
N ASP A 84 5.61 20.05 -1.39
CA ASP A 84 6.82 19.59 -2.08
C ASP A 84 6.89 20.17 -3.51
N ALA A 85 5.78 20.15 -4.25
CA ALA A 85 5.70 20.72 -5.59
C ALA A 85 5.89 22.25 -5.58
N THR A 86 5.31 22.95 -4.60
CA THR A 86 5.47 24.40 -4.44
C THR A 86 6.91 24.76 -4.10
N ALA A 87 7.54 24.02 -3.18
CA ALA A 87 8.93 24.23 -2.80
C ALA A 87 9.88 23.97 -4.00
N ALA A 88 9.63 22.92 -4.78
CA ALA A 88 10.39 22.66 -6.00
C ALA A 88 10.22 23.78 -7.04
N ALA A 89 9.00 24.29 -7.24
CA ALA A 89 8.74 25.41 -8.14
C ALA A 89 9.43 26.71 -7.67
N GLN A 90 9.39 27.00 -6.36
CA GLN A 90 10.08 28.15 -5.78
C GLN A 90 11.60 28.01 -5.88
N ALA A 91 12.16 26.82 -5.68
CA ALA A 91 13.59 26.58 -5.87
C ALA A 91 14.03 26.79 -7.32
N MET A 92 13.24 26.29 -8.29
CA MET A 92 13.47 26.55 -9.71
C MET A 92 13.30 28.03 -10.06
N ALA A 93 12.30 28.72 -9.50
CA ALA A 93 12.09 30.14 -9.69
C ALA A 93 13.19 30.99 -9.05
N ALA A 94 13.73 30.61 -7.89
CA ALA A 94 14.87 31.29 -7.27
C ALA A 94 16.16 31.12 -8.10
N GLN A 95 16.36 29.94 -8.69
CA GLN A 95 17.44 29.70 -9.65
C GLN A 95 17.21 30.43 -10.98
N GLY A 96 15.96 30.55 -11.42
CA GLY A 96 15.53 31.25 -12.62
C GLY A 96 15.39 32.77 -12.47
N ALA A 97 15.22 33.30 -11.25
CA ALA A 97 15.19 34.72 -10.92
C ALA A 97 16.58 35.36 -11.01
N ALA A 98 17.64 34.53 -11.07
CA ALA A 98 18.94 34.97 -11.57
C ALA A 98 18.92 35.27 -13.08
N ILE A 99 17.83 34.96 -13.80
CA ILE A 99 17.72 35.05 -15.27
C ILE A 99 16.46 35.86 -15.73
N SER A 100 15.34 35.90 -15.01
CA SER A 100 14.21 36.79 -15.35
C SER A 100 13.18 36.98 -14.23
N GLY A 101 12.58 38.16 -14.15
CA GLY A 101 11.69 38.59 -13.08
C GLY A 101 10.19 38.34 -13.30
N ASP A 102 9.50 38.22 -12.17
CA ASP A 102 8.07 38.43 -11.89
C ASP A 102 7.03 37.46 -12.49
N GLU A 103 6.46 36.59 -11.64
CA GLU A 103 5.00 36.36 -11.62
C GLU A 103 4.55 35.60 -10.35
N THR A 104 3.65 36.23 -9.60
CA THR A 104 3.17 35.76 -8.28
C THR A 104 1.87 34.96 -8.44
N ARG A 105 1.86 33.64 -8.17
CA ARG A 105 0.62 32.84 -8.05
C ARG A 105 0.22 32.70 -6.58
N SER A 106 -0.96 33.24 -6.25
CA SER A 106 -1.51 33.38 -4.88
C SER A 106 -2.09 32.08 -4.31
N LEU A 107 -1.79 31.82 -3.03
CA LEU A 107 -2.28 30.73 -2.18
C LEU A 107 -3.81 30.64 -2.11
N ALA A 108 -4.51 31.76 -2.29
CA ALA A 108 -5.98 31.84 -2.22
C ALA A 108 -6.66 30.95 -3.27
N GLY A 109 -6.13 30.89 -4.49
CA GLY A 109 -6.71 30.07 -5.56
C GLY A 109 -6.62 28.56 -5.30
N ALA A 110 -5.60 28.12 -4.54
CA ALA A 110 -5.46 26.71 -4.16
C ALA A 110 -6.51 26.28 -3.13
N VAL A 111 -6.91 27.20 -2.23
CA VAL A 111 -7.93 26.95 -1.20
C VAL A 111 -9.32 26.87 -1.82
N ASP A 112 -9.62 27.72 -2.82
CA ASP A 112 -10.91 27.70 -3.51
C ASP A 112 -11.07 26.45 -4.37
N ALA A 113 -10.03 26.02 -5.09
CA ALA A 113 -10.05 24.77 -5.85
C ALA A 113 -10.27 23.53 -4.96
N LEU A 114 -9.72 23.54 -3.74
CA LEU A 114 -9.93 22.46 -2.76
C LEU A 114 -11.39 22.44 -2.27
N ARG A 115 -12.01 23.61 -2.12
CA ARG A 115 -13.40 23.76 -1.66
C ARG A 115 -14.39 23.26 -2.70
N ASP A 116 -14.14 23.56 -3.98
CA ASP A 116 -14.99 23.10 -5.09
C ASP A 116 -14.94 21.57 -5.22
N ALA A 117 -13.75 20.98 -5.11
CA ALA A 117 -13.57 19.53 -5.20
C ALA A 117 -14.20 18.74 -4.04
N LEU A 118 -14.39 19.38 -2.88
CA LEU A 118 -14.96 18.76 -1.68
C LEU A 118 -16.46 19.03 -1.50
N SER A 119 -17.05 19.84 -2.37
CA SER A 119 -18.49 20.09 -2.37
C SER A 119 -19.19 18.91 -3.06
N PRO A 120 -20.12 18.21 -2.38
CA PRO A 120 -20.89 17.16 -3.03
C PRO A 120 -21.71 17.79 -4.15
N ALA A 121 -21.62 17.25 -5.36
CA ALA A 121 -22.43 17.70 -6.49
C ALA A 121 -23.91 17.76 -6.07
N ALA A 122 -24.53 18.92 -6.27
CA ALA A 122 -25.97 19.10 -6.20
C ALA A 122 -26.66 18.31 -7.32
#